data_AF-A0A957VQ41-F1
#
_entry.id   AF-A0A957VQ41-F1
#
_cell.length_a   1.000
_cell.length_b   1.000
_cell.length_c   1.000
_cell.angle_alpha   90.00
_cell.angle_beta   90.00
_cell.angle_gamma   90.00
#
_symmetry.space_group_name_H-M   'P 1'
#
loop_
_entity.id
_entity.type
_entity.pdbx_description
1 polymer ?
#
loop_
_entity_poly.entity_id
_entity_poly.type
_entity_poly.pdbx_seq_one_letter_code
_entity_poly.pdbx_strand_id
1 'polypeptide(L)'
;AMHGNPVIIRLLDPPLHEFLPSYQQLVAELADLKVRLQHFHTLSEIDAALAKVREKEDILERVENLGESNPMLGLRGDRLGIMMPEITAMQVRAILEAAVNVKKQGIDVHPEIMIPLSGHVNELTTLRKVVDEVSAEVFAEAGMEVDFKYGTMIEIPRAALTADEMAQEAEFFSFGTNDLTQTTFGMSRDDAEAKFLIDYVEQGILPSNPFQQLDPNG
;
A
#
# COMPACT_ATOMS: atom_id res chain seq x y z
N ALA A 1 -15.66 10.25 -16.14
CA ALA A 1 -14.30 10.74 -16.42
C ALA A 1 -13.61 9.87 -17.49
N MET A 2 -13.55 8.54 -17.31
CA MET A 2 -12.78 7.63 -18.17
C MET A 2 -13.65 6.71 -19.06
N HIS A 3 -14.78 7.22 -19.58
CA HIS A 3 -15.66 6.41 -20.44
C HIS A 3 -14.88 5.84 -21.64
N GLY A 4 -14.87 4.51 -21.78
CA GLY A 4 -14.21 3.79 -22.87
C GLY A 4 -12.68 3.70 -22.76
N ASN A 5 -12.09 4.15 -21.64
CA ASN A 5 -10.65 4.09 -21.40
C ASN A 5 -10.33 3.15 -20.22
N PRO A 6 -9.18 2.45 -20.25
CA PRO A 6 -8.72 1.63 -19.14
C PRO A 6 -8.42 2.47 -17.90
N VAL A 7 -8.73 1.92 -16.73
CA VAL A 7 -8.45 2.54 -15.43
C VAL A 7 -7.71 1.54 -14.56
N ILE A 8 -6.40 1.77 -14.40
CA ILE A 8 -5.54 0.98 -13.52
C ILE A 8 -5.69 1.46 -12.09
N ILE A 9 -6.08 0.56 -11.19
CA ILE A 9 -6.26 0.82 -9.77
C ILE A 9 -5.25 -0.03 -9.02
N ARG A 10 -4.29 0.64 -8.39
CA ARG A 10 -3.32 0.01 -7.49
C ARG A 10 -3.99 -0.28 -6.15
N LEU A 11 -3.83 -1.50 -5.66
CA LEU A 11 -4.28 -1.86 -4.31
C LEU A 11 -3.46 -1.16 -3.22
N LEU A 12 -3.85 -1.35 -1.96
CA LEU A 12 -3.20 -0.69 -0.83
C LEU A 12 -1.71 -1.04 -0.80
N ASP A 13 -0.89 0.02 -0.79
CA ASP A 13 0.56 -0.05 -0.85
C ASP A 13 1.26 0.34 0.47
N PRO A 14 0.89 1.43 1.16
CA PRO A 14 1.63 1.85 2.36
C PRO A 14 1.43 0.90 3.56
N PRO A 15 2.42 0.80 4.46
CA PRO A 15 2.31 0.05 5.70
C PRO A 15 1.29 0.67 6.66
N LEU A 16 0.75 -0.15 7.56
CA LEU A 16 -0.33 0.28 8.46
C LEU A 16 0.04 1.41 9.42
N HIS A 17 1.31 1.51 9.81
CA HIS A 17 1.75 2.55 10.74
C HIS A 17 1.66 3.97 10.15
N GLU A 18 1.63 4.13 8.82
CA GLU A 18 1.40 5.43 8.17
C GLU A 18 -0.01 5.99 8.42
N PHE A 19 -0.97 5.13 8.79
CA PHE A 19 -2.34 5.53 9.13
C PHE A 19 -2.55 5.78 10.62
N LEU A 20 -1.53 5.57 11.44
CA LEU A 20 -1.59 5.76 12.90
C LEU A 20 -0.96 7.10 13.32
N PRO A 21 -1.36 7.67 14.47
CA PRO A 21 -0.69 8.82 15.03
C PRO A 21 0.78 8.52 15.34
N SER A 22 1.65 9.54 15.27
CA SER A 22 3.06 9.34 15.58
C SER A 22 3.28 8.95 17.04
N TYR A 23 4.32 8.14 17.29
CA TYR A 23 4.73 7.74 18.65
C TYR A 23 4.87 8.94 19.59
N GLN A 24 5.57 9.99 19.12
CA GLN A 24 5.82 11.20 19.92
C GLN A 24 4.52 11.92 20.29
N GLN A 25 3.57 11.99 19.35
CA GLN A 25 2.27 12.58 19.60
C GLN A 25 1.50 11.78 20.66
N LEU A 26 1.45 10.45 20.55
CA LEU A 26 0.74 9.60 21.49
C LEU A 26 1.33 9.69 22.90
N VAL A 27 2.67 9.68 23.03
CA VAL A 27 3.35 9.84 24.31
C VAL A 27 3.05 11.20 24.94
N ALA A 28 3.08 12.27 24.15
CA ALA A 28 2.75 13.61 24.63
C ALA A 28 1.29 13.72 25.09
N GLU A 29 0.34 13.17 24.32
CA GLU A 29 -1.09 13.16 24.66
C GLU A 29 -1.37 12.31 25.91
N LEU A 30 -0.72 11.16 26.04
CA LEU A 30 -0.82 10.31 27.24
C LEU A 30 -0.26 11.01 28.48
N ALA A 31 0.87 11.71 28.36
CA ALA A 31 1.45 12.48 29.45
C ALA A 31 0.50 13.60 29.91
N ASP A 32 -0.07 14.37 28.97
CA ASP A 32 -1.04 15.42 29.28
C ASP A 32 -2.31 14.88 29.94
N LEU A 33 -2.86 13.76 29.45
CA LEU A 33 -4.00 13.09 30.07
C LEU A 33 -3.69 12.62 31.50
N LYS A 34 -2.51 12.03 31.72
CA LYS A 34 -2.08 11.56 33.05
C LYS A 34 -1.87 12.71 34.03
N VAL A 35 -1.42 13.88 33.58
CA VAL A 35 -1.35 15.09 34.42
C VAL A 35 -2.75 15.62 34.74
N ARG A 36 -3.66 15.70 33.75
CA ARG A 36 -5.04 16.15 33.96
C ARG A 36 -5.83 15.26 34.92
N LEU A 37 -5.53 13.95 34.97
CA LEU A 37 -6.12 13.02 35.94
C LEU A 37 -5.95 13.49 37.40
N GLN A 38 -4.88 14.23 37.72
CA GLN A 38 -4.64 14.77 39.06
C GLN A 38 -5.57 15.93 39.43
N HIS A 39 -6.30 16.48 38.46
CA HIS A 39 -7.15 17.66 38.61
C HIS A 39 -8.65 17.37 38.47
N PHE A 40 -9.06 16.11 38.24
CA PHE A 40 -10.48 15.77 38.23
C PHE A 40 -11.01 15.55 39.65
N HIS A 41 -12.24 16.01 39.89
CA HIS A 41 -12.86 16.02 41.21
C HIS A 41 -14.06 15.07 41.32
N THR A 42 -14.51 14.50 40.20
CA THR A 42 -15.64 13.56 40.17
C THR A 42 -15.23 12.20 39.63
N LEU A 43 -15.85 11.13 40.14
CA LEU A 43 -15.60 9.76 39.68
C LEU A 43 -15.91 9.59 38.18
N SER A 44 -16.97 10.23 37.67
CA SER A 44 -17.36 10.14 36.26
C SER A 44 -16.32 10.75 35.32
N GLU A 45 -15.68 11.86 35.70
CA GLU A 45 -14.62 12.48 34.90
C GLU A 45 -13.36 11.63 34.89
N ILE A 46 -13.03 11.03 36.04
CA ILE A 46 -11.90 10.10 36.17
C ILE A 46 -12.12 8.87 35.30
N ASP A 47 -13.30 8.25 35.35
CA ASP A 47 -13.61 7.06 34.55
C ASP A 47 -13.54 7.35 33.04
N ALA A 48 -14.10 8.48 32.59
CA ALA A 48 -14.04 8.88 31.18
C ALA A 48 -12.59 9.17 30.72
N ALA A 49 -11.78 9.79 31.58
CA ALA A 49 -10.37 10.05 31.29
C ALA A 49 -9.55 8.75 31.26
N LEU A 50 -9.78 7.83 32.19
CA LEU A 50 -9.13 6.52 32.21
C LEU A 50 -9.48 5.68 30.97
N ALA A 51 -10.72 5.75 30.48
CA ALA A 51 -11.12 5.10 29.23
C ALA A 51 -10.30 5.61 28.03
N LYS A 52 -10.11 6.93 27.93
CA LYS A 52 -9.27 7.54 26.89
C LYS A 52 -7.79 7.20 27.02
N VAL A 53 -7.28 7.11 28.25
CA VAL A 53 -5.90 6.67 28.50
C VAL A 53 -5.71 5.24 28.01
N ARG A 54 -6.62 4.33 28.34
CA ARG A 54 -6.56 2.93 27.86
C ARG A 54 -6.61 2.87 26.33
N GLU A 55 -7.53 3.58 25.71
CA GLU A 55 -7.62 3.65 24.24
C GLU A 55 -6.29 4.11 23.62
N LYS A 56 -5.67 5.16 24.15
CA LYS A 56 -4.39 5.66 23.64
C LYS A 56 -3.20 4.74 23.96
N GLU A 57 -3.21 4.05 25.10
CA GLU A 57 -2.22 3.04 25.43
C GLU A 57 -2.31 1.85 24.45
N ASP A 58 -3.52 1.39 24.13
CA ASP A 58 -3.75 0.35 23.12
C ASP A 58 -3.27 0.78 21.72
N ILE A 59 -3.50 2.04 21.33
CA ILE A 59 -3.00 2.57 20.06
C ILE A 59 -1.46 2.68 20.08
N LEU A 60 -0.88 3.13 21.19
CA LEU A 60 0.58 3.24 21.34
C LEU A 60 1.24 1.86 21.20
N GLU A 61 0.70 0.84 21.85
CA GLU A 61 1.19 -0.53 21.73
C GLU A 61 1.13 -1.02 20.28
N ARG A 62 0.07 -0.69 19.54
CA ARG A 62 -0.03 -1.01 18.10
C ARG A 62 1.01 -0.25 17.27
N VAL A 63 1.25 1.02 17.54
CA VAL A 63 2.29 1.82 16.86
C VAL A 63 3.67 1.23 17.10
N GLU A 64 3.97 0.80 18.33
CA GLU A 64 5.23 0.14 18.66
C GLU A 64 5.36 -1.21 17.93
N ASN A 65 4.30 -2.03 17.93
CA ASN A 65 4.30 -3.35 17.30
C ASN A 65 4.38 -3.30 15.76
N LEU A 66 3.79 -2.27 15.14
CA LEU A 66 3.82 -2.06 13.69
C LEU A 66 5.03 -1.21 13.25
N GLY A 67 5.84 -0.75 14.19
CA GLY A 67 7.05 0.01 13.93
C GLY A 67 8.10 -0.87 13.25
N GLU A 68 8.56 -0.44 12.08
CA GLU A 68 9.59 -1.13 11.32
C GLU A 68 10.82 -0.25 11.16
N SER A 69 12.02 -0.85 11.19
CA SER A 69 13.26 -0.08 11.00
C SER A 69 13.40 0.45 9.57
N ASN A 70 12.86 -0.27 8.57
CA ASN A 70 12.87 0.14 7.17
C ASN A 70 11.46 -0.06 6.55
N PRO A 71 10.53 0.88 6.78
CA PRO A 71 9.13 0.77 6.30
C PRO A 71 9.00 0.51 4.80
N MET A 72 9.90 1.08 3.99
CA MET A 72 9.96 0.90 2.54
C MET A 72 10.07 -0.58 2.12
N LEU A 73 10.74 -1.41 2.92
CA LEU A 73 10.96 -2.84 2.65
C LEU A 73 10.16 -3.77 3.57
N GLY A 74 9.23 -3.20 4.35
CA GLY A 74 8.53 -3.89 5.43
C GLY A 74 7.23 -4.60 5.01
N LEU A 75 6.31 -4.70 5.97
CA LEU A 75 4.98 -5.28 5.82
C LEU A 75 4.02 -4.27 5.18
N ARG A 76 4.03 -4.27 3.84
CA ARG A 76 3.24 -3.36 3.00
C ARG A 76 2.88 -4.04 1.67
N GLY A 77 2.16 -3.36 0.80
CA GLY A 77 1.81 -3.87 -0.53
C GLY A 77 1.13 -5.24 -0.50
N ASP A 78 1.49 -6.12 -1.44
CA ASP A 78 0.94 -7.47 -1.52
C ASP A 78 1.14 -8.33 -0.27
N ARG A 79 2.27 -8.18 0.43
CA ARG A 79 2.54 -8.89 1.70
C ARG A 79 1.47 -8.59 2.72
N LEU A 80 1.07 -7.33 2.85
CA LEU A 80 -0.02 -6.93 3.73
C LEU A 80 -1.35 -7.56 3.27
N GLY A 81 -1.63 -7.52 1.96
CA GLY A 81 -2.81 -8.15 1.38
C GLY A 81 -2.86 -9.67 1.54
N ILE A 82 -1.72 -10.35 1.62
CA ILE A 82 -1.63 -11.80 1.86
C ILE A 82 -1.86 -12.10 3.36
N MET A 83 -1.26 -11.32 4.24
CA MET A 83 -1.40 -11.49 5.69
C MET A 83 -2.78 -11.09 6.20
N MET A 84 -3.44 -10.14 5.52
CA MET A 84 -4.77 -9.63 5.83
C MET A 84 -5.65 -9.60 4.56
N PRO A 85 -6.10 -10.77 4.06
CA PRO A 85 -6.86 -10.88 2.82
C PRO A 85 -8.13 -10.03 2.75
N GLU A 86 -8.73 -9.71 3.90
CA GLU A 86 -9.90 -8.85 4.03
C GLU A 86 -9.67 -7.44 3.45
N ILE A 87 -8.44 -6.93 3.48
CA ILE A 87 -8.10 -5.62 2.89
C ILE A 87 -8.21 -5.71 1.37
N THR A 88 -7.56 -6.71 0.77
CA THR A 88 -7.63 -6.99 -0.67
C THR A 88 -9.08 -7.21 -1.10
N ALA A 89 -9.81 -8.06 -0.37
CA ALA A 89 -11.20 -8.39 -0.69
C ALA A 89 -12.10 -7.16 -0.68
N MET A 90 -11.97 -6.30 0.34
CA MET A 90 -12.73 -5.05 0.42
C MET A 90 -12.45 -4.13 -0.77
N GLN A 91 -11.18 -3.94 -1.14
CA GLN A 91 -10.83 -3.08 -2.27
C GLN A 91 -11.34 -3.64 -3.60
N VAL A 92 -11.16 -4.93 -3.86
CA VAL A 92 -11.63 -5.61 -5.09
C VAL A 92 -13.14 -5.50 -5.21
N ARG A 93 -13.87 -5.79 -4.11
CA ARG A 93 -15.33 -5.66 -4.07
C ARG A 93 -15.76 -4.25 -4.42
N ALA A 94 -15.16 -3.24 -3.79
CA ALA A 94 -15.48 -1.83 -4.07
C ALA A 94 -15.23 -1.45 -5.54
N ILE A 95 -14.12 -1.91 -6.12
CA ILE A 95 -13.78 -1.67 -7.54
C ILE A 95 -14.84 -2.28 -8.46
N LEU A 96 -15.16 -3.55 -8.26
CA LEU A 96 -16.06 -4.29 -9.15
C LEU A 96 -17.53 -3.87 -8.97
N GLU A 97 -17.99 -3.60 -7.75
CA GLU A 97 -19.33 -3.04 -7.52
C GLU A 97 -19.49 -1.68 -8.19
N ALA A 98 -18.46 -0.81 -8.10
CA ALA A 98 -18.46 0.47 -8.79
C ALA A 98 -18.49 0.29 -10.31
N ALA A 99 -17.68 -0.63 -10.86
CA ALA A 99 -17.63 -0.91 -12.29
C ALA A 99 -18.99 -1.44 -12.80
N VAL A 100 -19.62 -2.37 -12.08
CA VAL A 100 -20.97 -2.88 -12.37
C VAL A 100 -21.99 -1.74 -12.37
N ASN A 101 -21.97 -0.88 -11.36
CA ASN A 101 -22.92 0.23 -11.23
C ASN A 101 -22.81 1.24 -12.36
N VAL A 102 -21.58 1.50 -12.83
CA VAL A 102 -21.32 2.40 -13.96
C VAL A 102 -21.69 1.72 -15.29
N LYS A 103 -21.41 0.42 -15.46
CA LYS A 103 -21.83 -0.36 -16.64
C LYS A 103 -23.35 -0.42 -16.79
N LYS A 104 -24.10 -0.57 -15.68
CA LYS A 104 -25.57 -0.51 -15.65
C LYS A 104 -26.14 0.82 -16.17
N GLN A 105 -25.36 1.90 -16.11
CA GLN A 105 -25.72 3.21 -16.65
C GLN A 105 -25.39 3.35 -18.15
N GLY A 106 -24.92 2.30 -18.81
CA GLY A 106 -24.54 2.29 -20.22
C GLY A 106 -23.17 2.91 -20.52
N ILE A 107 -22.32 3.06 -19.50
CA ILE A 107 -20.96 3.57 -19.64
C ILE A 107 -20.02 2.39 -19.86
N ASP A 108 -19.19 2.48 -20.90
CA ASP A 108 -18.13 1.50 -21.16
C ASP A 108 -16.98 1.63 -20.14
N VAL A 109 -16.65 0.52 -19.47
CA VAL A 109 -15.72 0.46 -18.32
C VAL A 109 -14.72 -0.67 -18.50
N HIS A 110 -13.45 -0.37 -18.21
CA HIS A 110 -12.31 -1.28 -18.35
C HIS A 110 -11.41 -1.21 -17.10
N PRO A 111 -11.85 -1.74 -15.94
CA PRO A 111 -11.04 -1.74 -14.73
C PRO A 111 -9.84 -2.70 -14.85
N GLU A 112 -8.69 -2.25 -14.36
CA GLU A 112 -7.47 -3.05 -14.28
C GLU A 112 -6.96 -3.03 -12.83
N ILE A 113 -6.95 -4.17 -12.16
CA ILE A 113 -6.56 -4.32 -10.75
C ILE A 113 -5.07 -4.65 -10.71
N MET A 114 -4.30 -3.80 -10.02
CA MET A 114 -2.85 -3.91 -9.97
C MET A 114 -2.35 -4.20 -8.55
N ILE A 115 -1.59 -5.28 -8.41
CA ILE A 115 -0.94 -5.69 -7.17
C ILE A 115 0.43 -5.01 -7.02
N PRO A 116 0.67 -4.24 -5.94
CA PRO A 116 1.97 -3.62 -5.67
C PRO A 116 2.95 -4.58 -5.00
N LEU A 117 4.24 -4.29 -5.15
CA LEU A 117 5.38 -4.83 -4.41
C LEU A 117 5.70 -6.32 -4.60
N SER A 118 5.10 -6.96 -5.61
CA SER A 118 5.31 -8.38 -5.85
C SER A 118 6.73 -8.73 -6.23
N GLY A 119 7.27 -9.78 -5.60
CA GLY A 119 8.61 -10.29 -5.82
C GLY A 119 8.63 -11.72 -6.35
N HIS A 120 7.55 -12.48 -6.20
CA HIS A 120 7.43 -13.89 -6.58
C HIS A 120 6.04 -14.22 -7.15
N VAL A 121 5.97 -15.08 -8.17
CA VAL A 121 4.72 -15.52 -8.80
C VAL A 121 3.68 -16.05 -7.80
N ASN A 122 4.08 -16.85 -6.81
CA ASN A 122 3.20 -17.33 -5.74
C ASN A 122 2.52 -16.23 -4.91
N GLU A 123 3.11 -15.03 -4.77
CA GLU A 123 2.45 -13.90 -4.11
C GLU A 123 1.24 -13.46 -4.96
N LEU A 124 1.44 -13.34 -6.29
CA LEU A 124 0.38 -13.06 -7.25
C LEU A 124 -0.67 -14.16 -7.28
N THR A 125 -0.28 -15.43 -7.39
CA THR A 125 -1.21 -16.57 -7.40
C THR A 125 -2.04 -16.63 -6.11
N THR A 126 -1.47 -16.21 -4.98
CA THR A 126 -2.18 -16.22 -3.69
C THR A 126 -3.25 -15.13 -3.66
N LEU A 127 -2.92 -13.90 -4.05
CA LEU A 127 -3.89 -12.81 -4.11
C LEU A 127 -4.92 -12.99 -5.23
N ARG A 128 -4.54 -13.63 -6.34
CA ARG A 128 -5.43 -13.95 -7.45
C ARG A 128 -6.65 -14.74 -6.98
N LYS A 129 -6.46 -15.70 -6.07
CA LYS A 129 -7.55 -16.49 -5.48
C LYS A 129 -8.57 -15.60 -4.77
N VAL A 130 -8.11 -14.62 -4.00
CA VAL A 130 -8.97 -13.66 -3.29
C VAL A 130 -9.73 -12.80 -4.29
N VAL A 131 -9.05 -12.32 -5.34
CA VAL A 131 -9.68 -11.52 -6.40
C VAL A 131 -10.76 -12.33 -7.12
N ASP A 132 -10.45 -13.56 -7.51
CA ASP A 132 -11.38 -14.44 -8.23
C ASP A 132 -12.62 -14.77 -7.38
N GLU A 133 -12.44 -15.12 -6.11
CA GLU A 133 -13.53 -15.40 -5.16
C GLU A 133 -14.47 -14.20 -5.02
N VAL A 134 -13.91 -13.02 -4.73
CA VAL A 134 -14.70 -11.78 -4.57
C VAL A 134 -15.38 -11.37 -5.87
N SER A 135 -14.70 -11.52 -7.01
CA SER A 135 -15.28 -11.18 -8.31
C SER A 135 -16.51 -12.06 -8.62
N ALA A 136 -16.44 -13.36 -8.33
CA ALA A 136 -17.54 -14.28 -8.52
C ALA A 136 -18.74 -13.93 -7.62
N GLU A 137 -18.50 -13.57 -6.35
CA GLU A 137 -19.55 -13.11 -5.44
C GLU A 137 -20.24 -11.84 -5.95
N VAL A 138 -19.46 -10.81 -6.29
CA VAL A 138 -20.00 -9.52 -6.76
C VAL A 138 -20.82 -9.69 -8.03
N PHE A 139 -20.34 -10.50 -8.99
CA PHE A 139 -21.07 -10.71 -10.24
C PHE A 139 -22.35 -11.53 -10.05
N ALA A 140 -22.32 -12.53 -9.16
CA ALA A 140 -23.51 -13.30 -8.79
C ALA A 140 -24.58 -12.43 -8.12
N GLU A 141 -24.17 -11.58 -7.16
CA GLU A 141 -25.05 -10.62 -6.48
C GLU A 141 -25.61 -9.57 -7.46
N ALA A 142 -24.79 -9.10 -8.40
CA ALA A 142 -25.15 -8.08 -9.36
C ALA A 142 -26.02 -8.59 -10.53
N GLY A 143 -25.98 -9.89 -10.82
CA GLY A 143 -26.56 -10.52 -12.02
C GLY A 143 -25.91 -10.03 -13.32
N MET A 144 -24.68 -9.54 -13.26
CA MET A 144 -23.95 -8.94 -14.39
C MET A 144 -22.45 -9.03 -14.15
N GLU A 145 -21.70 -9.32 -15.20
CA GLU A 145 -20.25 -9.38 -15.20
C GLU A 145 -19.63 -8.11 -15.84
N VAL A 146 -18.44 -7.77 -15.38
CA VAL A 146 -17.58 -6.74 -15.96
C VAL A 146 -16.23 -7.35 -16.24
N ASP A 147 -15.74 -7.24 -17.48
CA ASP A 147 -14.38 -7.66 -17.82
C ASP A 147 -13.39 -6.76 -17.08
N PHE A 148 -12.41 -7.37 -16.42
CA PHE A 148 -11.32 -6.68 -15.75
C PHE A 148 -10.02 -7.44 -16.00
N LYS A 149 -8.89 -6.76 -15.85
CA LYS A 149 -7.57 -7.41 -15.89
C LYS A 149 -6.94 -7.45 -14.51
N TYR A 150 -6.20 -8.53 -14.25
CA TYR A 150 -5.34 -8.68 -13.08
C TYR A 150 -3.88 -8.52 -13.49
N GLY A 151 -3.16 -7.59 -12.87
CA GLY A 151 -1.76 -7.35 -13.18
C GLY A 151 -0.94 -6.97 -11.96
N THR A 152 0.34 -6.69 -12.19
CA THR A 152 1.29 -6.42 -11.12
C THR A 152 2.18 -5.22 -11.44
N MET A 153 2.64 -4.55 -10.39
CA MET A 153 3.71 -3.59 -10.49
C MET A 153 5.07 -4.31 -10.47
N ILE A 154 5.90 -4.06 -11.47
CA ILE A 154 7.30 -4.51 -11.50
C ILE A 154 8.14 -3.41 -10.85
N GLU A 155 8.33 -3.56 -9.55
CA GLU A 155 9.05 -2.60 -8.71
C GLU A 155 10.06 -3.24 -7.74
N ILE A 156 10.15 -4.57 -7.76
CA ILE A 156 11.16 -5.34 -7.04
C ILE A 156 12.10 -5.98 -8.06
N PRO A 157 13.45 -5.92 -7.88
CA PRO A 157 14.40 -6.45 -8.86
C PRO A 157 14.18 -7.93 -9.13
N ARG A 158 13.79 -8.71 -8.12
CA ARG A 158 13.46 -10.13 -8.27
C ARG A 158 12.32 -10.35 -9.28
N ALA A 159 11.27 -9.53 -9.25
CA ALA A 159 10.15 -9.66 -10.18
C ALA A 159 10.55 -9.33 -11.61
N ALA A 160 11.50 -8.40 -11.81
CA ALA A 160 12.08 -8.15 -13.14
C ALA A 160 12.94 -9.34 -13.62
N LEU A 161 13.72 -9.95 -12.72
CA LEU A 161 14.57 -11.11 -13.03
C LEU A 161 13.77 -12.38 -13.36
N THR A 162 12.60 -12.55 -12.74
CA THR A 162 11.69 -13.70 -12.96
C THR A 162 10.43 -13.28 -13.70
N ALA A 163 10.50 -12.27 -14.55
CA ALA A 163 9.34 -11.68 -15.22
C ALA A 163 8.57 -12.68 -16.10
N ASP A 164 9.26 -13.69 -16.62
CA ASP A 164 8.67 -14.81 -17.36
C ASP A 164 7.73 -15.66 -16.49
N GLU A 165 8.06 -15.85 -15.21
CA GLU A 165 7.16 -16.50 -14.24
C GLU A 165 6.01 -15.56 -13.86
N MET A 166 6.31 -14.28 -13.60
CA MET A 166 5.28 -13.28 -13.23
C MET A 166 4.20 -13.15 -14.32
N ALA A 167 4.60 -13.21 -15.59
CA ALA A 167 3.71 -13.12 -16.74
C ALA A 167 2.76 -14.32 -16.91
N GLN A 168 2.95 -15.40 -16.16
CA GLN A 168 2.00 -16.53 -16.16
C GLN A 168 0.71 -16.18 -15.40
N GLU A 169 0.77 -15.25 -14.45
CA GLU A 169 -0.36 -14.83 -13.62
C GLU A 169 -0.86 -13.42 -13.97
N ALA A 170 0.06 -12.52 -14.36
CA ALA A 170 -0.26 -11.12 -14.62
C ALA A 170 -0.57 -10.86 -16.12
N GLU A 171 -1.70 -10.21 -16.37
CA GLU A 171 -2.16 -9.83 -17.72
C GLU A 171 -1.52 -8.52 -18.21
N PHE A 172 -0.90 -7.76 -17.30
CA PHE A 172 -0.13 -6.56 -17.61
C PHE A 172 0.94 -6.29 -16.54
N PHE A 173 1.98 -5.56 -16.95
CA PHE A 173 2.99 -5.00 -16.05
C PHE A 173 2.93 -3.48 -16.04
N SER A 174 3.10 -2.91 -14.85
CA SER A 174 3.37 -1.49 -14.67
C SER A 174 4.70 -1.32 -13.97
N PHE A 175 5.64 -0.57 -14.53
CA PHE A 175 6.96 -0.41 -13.91
C PHE A 175 6.93 0.69 -12.86
N GLY A 176 7.00 0.31 -11.58
CA GLY A 176 7.17 1.22 -10.45
C GLY A 176 8.63 1.65 -10.35
N THR A 177 9.09 2.48 -11.29
CA THR A 177 10.52 2.80 -11.45
C THR A 177 11.12 3.53 -10.25
N ASN A 178 10.33 4.21 -9.43
CA ASN A 178 10.81 4.79 -8.17
C ASN A 178 11.33 3.70 -7.23
N ASP A 179 10.47 2.77 -6.83
CA ASP A 179 10.83 1.67 -5.93
C ASP A 179 11.84 0.70 -6.56
N LEU A 180 11.74 0.48 -7.88
CA LEU A 180 12.74 -0.30 -8.61
C LEU A 180 14.12 0.38 -8.56
N THR A 181 14.19 1.70 -8.72
CA THR A 181 15.45 2.45 -8.58
C THR A 181 15.98 2.38 -7.16
N GLN A 182 15.11 2.57 -6.16
CA GLN A 182 15.52 2.49 -4.74
C GLN A 182 16.16 1.14 -4.42
N THR A 183 15.53 0.05 -4.87
CA THR A 183 15.97 -1.32 -4.58
C THR A 183 17.16 -1.76 -5.42
N THR A 184 17.26 -1.33 -6.67
CA THR A 184 18.40 -1.64 -7.55
C THR A 184 19.66 -0.91 -7.11
N PHE A 185 19.56 0.38 -6.77
CA PHE A 185 20.68 1.17 -6.27
C PHE A 185 20.96 0.96 -4.77
N GLY A 186 20.02 0.37 -4.02
CA GLY A 186 20.13 0.19 -2.57
C GLY A 186 20.08 1.52 -1.81
N MET A 187 19.26 2.45 -2.25
CA MET A 187 19.13 3.79 -1.65
C MET A 187 17.67 4.14 -1.36
N SER A 188 17.41 4.58 -0.13
CA SER A 188 16.18 5.32 0.21
C SER A 188 16.23 6.67 -0.49
N ARG A 189 15.20 7.01 -1.26
CA ARG A 189 15.14 8.27 -2.01
C ARG A 189 15.25 9.47 -1.09
N ASP A 190 14.46 9.49 -0.02
CA ASP A 190 14.41 10.61 0.93
C ASP A 190 15.76 10.81 1.62
N ASP A 191 16.43 9.72 2.01
CA ASP A 191 17.75 9.79 2.62
C ASP A 191 18.84 10.20 1.61
N ALA A 192 18.78 9.67 0.39
CA ALA A 192 19.76 9.96 -0.65
C ALA A 192 19.71 11.43 -1.07
N GLU A 193 18.51 11.94 -1.39
CA GLU A 193 18.27 13.34 -1.76
C GLU A 193 18.72 14.30 -0.65
N ALA A 194 18.50 13.94 0.62
CA ALA A 194 18.86 14.80 1.76
C ALA A 194 20.34 14.78 2.14
N LYS A 195 21.08 13.70 1.85
CA LYS A 195 22.41 13.47 2.45
C LYS A 195 23.58 13.50 1.47
N PHE A 196 23.46 12.88 0.29
CA PHE A 196 24.63 12.63 -0.56
C PHE A 196 24.39 12.67 -2.07
N LEU A 197 23.14 12.57 -2.53
CA LEU A 197 22.86 12.38 -3.95
C LEU A 197 23.26 13.58 -4.81
N ILE A 198 23.10 14.80 -4.27
CA ILE A 198 23.54 16.03 -4.93
C ILE A 198 25.05 16.01 -5.13
N ASP A 199 25.82 15.71 -4.07
CA ASP A 199 27.28 15.64 -4.11
C ASP A 199 27.77 14.59 -5.11
N TYR A 200 27.07 13.45 -5.24
CA TYR A 200 27.38 12.40 -6.21
C TYR A 200 27.26 12.89 -7.65
N VAL A 201 26.21 13.66 -7.95
CA VAL A 201 25.99 14.24 -9.28
C VAL A 201 27.01 15.35 -9.56
N GLU A 202 27.27 16.24 -8.60
CA GLU A 202 28.25 17.32 -8.77
C GLU A 202 29.68 16.80 -8.97
N GLN A 203 30.04 15.69 -8.32
CA GLN A 203 31.33 15.03 -8.49
C GLN A 203 31.40 14.15 -9.74
N GLY A 204 30.29 13.96 -10.46
CA GLY A 204 30.21 13.09 -11.63
C GLY A 204 30.33 11.59 -11.32
N ILE A 205 30.09 11.18 -10.07
CA ILE A 205 29.99 9.76 -9.68
C ILE A 205 28.75 9.16 -10.35
N LEU A 206 27.62 9.87 -10.28
CA LEU A 206 26.44 9.58 -11.08
C LEU A 206 26.28 10.65 -12.16
N PRO A 207 25.92 10.25 -13.41
CA PRO A 207 25.76 11.22 -14.49
C PRO A 207 24.53 12.12 -14.28
N SER A 208 23.52 11.63 -13.57
CA SER A 208 22.26 12.33 -13.27
C SER A 208 21.60 11.72 -12.03
N ASN A 209 20.60 12.40 -11.46
CA ASN A 209 19.77 11.85 -10.40
C ASN A 209 18.88 10.71 -10.96
N PRO A 210 19.03 9.46 -10.51
CA PRO A 210 18.31 8.31 -11.06
C PRO A 210 16.80 8.31 -10.74
N PHE A 211 16.37 9.09 -9.73
CA PHE A 211 14.94 9.29 -9.42
C PHE A 211 14.25 10.34 -10.30
N GLN A 212 15.02 11.12 -11.05
CA GLN A 212 14.50 12.10 -12.01
C GLN A 212 14.64 11.63 -13.45
N GLN A 213 15.72 10.90 -13.74
CA GLN A 213 16.01 10.34 -15.04
C GLN A 213 16.31 8.85 -14.89
N LEU A 214 15.53 8.02 -15.59
CA LEU A 214 15.72 6.57 -15.61
C LEU A 214 17.15 6.22 -16.00
N ASP A 215 17.80 5.33 -15.24
CA ASP A 215 19.07 4.73 -15.63
C ASP A 215 18.81 3.65 -16.71
N PRO A 216 19.24 3.86 -17.97
CA PRO A 216 18.97 2.93 -19.05
C PRO A 216 19.78 1.64 -18.95
N ASN A 217 20.86 1.61 -18.15
CA ASN A 217 21.74 0.43 -18.07
C ASN A 217 21.35 -0.57 -16.99
N GLY A 218 20.40 -0.19 -16.12
CA GLY A 218 19.91 -1.05 -15.05
C GLY A 218 20.88 -1.16 -13.89
#